data_AF-A0A5B9G2E2-F1
#
_entry.id   AF-A0A5B9G2E2-F1
#
_cell.length_a   1.000
_cell.length_b   1.000
_cell.length_c   1.000
_cell.angle_alpha   90.00
_cell.angle_beta   90.00
_cell.angle_gamma   90.00
#
_symmetry.space_group_name_H-M   'P 1'
#
loop_
_entity.id
_entity.type
_entity.pdbx_description
1 polymer ?
#
loop_
_entity_poly.entity_id
_entity_poly.type
_entity_poly.pdbx_seq_one_letter_code
_entity_poly.pdbx_strand_id
1 'polypeptide(L)'
;MPLSGEYEPSTSKRTADQVALYESSGGTEGTTLGGRPVVIVTSVGAKSGKLRKIALMRVEHEGEYALVASMGGAPKHPVWYFNLVKEPHIELQDGPERADYEVRIVEGEEKAQWWERAVAA
;
A
#
# COMPACT_ATOMS: atom_id res chain seq x y z
N MET A 1 -16.81 -2.02 -0.71
CA MET A 1 -17.59 -0.93 -0.07
C MET A 1 -16.53 -0.01 0.45
N PRO A 2 -16.47 1.26 0.03
CA PRO A 2 -15.32 2.11 0.32
C PRO A 2 -15.07 2.17 1.82
N LEU A 3 -13.79 2.06 2.21
CA LEU A 3 -13.39 2.16 3.60
C LEU A 3 -13.83 3.50 4.19
N SER A 4 -14.58 3.44 5.31
CA SER A 4 -15.03 4.63 6.03
C SER A 4 -14.40 4.72 7.40
N GLY A 5 -13.91 5.90 7.80
CA GLY A 5 -13.37 6.12 9.14
C GLY A 5 -12.52 7.40 9.22
N GLU A 6 -12.06 7.71 10.43
CA GLU A 6 -11.11 8.80 10.66
C GLU A 6 -9.73 8.40 10.13
N TYR A 7 -9.15 9.21 9.25
CA TYR A 7 -7.77 9.02 8.78
C TYR A 7 -6.77 9.57 9.79
N GLU A 8 -5.82 8.74 10.20
CA GLU A 8 -4.70 9.16 11.04
C GLU A 8 -3.37 8.99 10.27
N PRO A 9 -2.70 10.10 9.91
CA PRO A 9 -1.46 10.09 9.16
C PRO A 9 -0.32 9.30 9.83
N SER A 10 0.69 8.96 9.03
CA SER A 10 1.91 8.37 9.55
C SER A 10 2.66 9.35 10.47
N THR A 11 3.30 8.83 11.51
CA THR A 11 4.22 9.62 12.35
C THR A 11 5.49 10.03 11.60
N SER A 12 5.82 9.31 10.52
CA SER A 12 6.86 9.72 9.58
C SER A 12 6.35 10.88 8.72
N LYS A 13 6.89 12.09 8.96
CA LYS A 13 6.54 13.28 8.20
C LYS A 13 6.71 13.07 6.69
N ARG A 14 7.82 12.45 6.26
CA ARG A 14 8.07 12.15 4.84
C ARG A 14 6.97 11.29 4.21
N THR A 15 6.50 10.28 4.95
CA THR A 15 5.43 9.39 4.46
C THR A 15 4.10 10.13 4.43
N ALA A 16 3.79 10.93 5.45
CA ALA A 16 2.56 11.73 5.50
C ALA A 16 2.53 12.77 4.37
N ASP A 17 3.62 13.50 4.15
CA ASP A 17 3.75 14.50 3.10
C ASP A 17 3.62 13.87 1.70
N GLN A 18 4.23 12.70 1.47
CA GLN A 18 4.10 12.00 0.19
C GLN A 18 2.65 11.57 -0.08
N VAL A 19 1.96 10.99 0.90
CA VAL A 19 0.54 10.61 0.76
C VAL A 19 -0.31 11.84 0.51
N ALA A 20 -0.10 12.92 1.27
CA ALA A 20 -0.86 14.15 1.12
C ALA A 20 -0.66 14.76 -0.28
N LEU A 21 0.58 14.80 -0.80
CA LEU A 21 0.88 15.29 -2.14
C LEU A 21 0.21 14.43 -3.22
N TYR A 22 0.31 13.11 -3.08
CA TYR A 22 -0.34 12.16 -3.99
C TYR A 22 -1.85 12.39 -4.04
N GLU A 23 -2.52 12.44 -2.90
CA GLU A 23 -3.97 12.55 -2.87
C GLU A 23 -4.49 13.94 -3.24
N SER A 24 -3.83 15.01 -2.77
CA SER A 24 -4.26 16.39 -3.06
C SER A 24 -4.12 16.77 -4.54
N SER A 25 -3.18 16.13 -5.25
CA SER A 25 -3.01 16.26 -6.69
C SER A 25 -3.90 15.34 -7.52
N GLY A 26 -4.76 14.53 -6.87
CA GLY A 26 -5.55 13.51 -7.55
C GLY A 26 -4.69 12.41 -8.19
N GLY A 27 -3.50 12.15 -7.65
CA GLY A 27 -2.57 11.13 -8.15
C GLY A 27 -1.74 11.55 -9.36
N THR A 28 -1.40 12.84 -9.46
CA THR A 28 -0.54 13.38 -10.53
C THR A 28 0.84 13.82 -10.02
N GLU A 29 0.97 14.11 -8.72
CA GLU A 29 2.23 14.46 -8.05
C GLU A 29 2.57 13.45 -6.95
N GLY A 30 3.84 13.37 -6.54
CA GLY A 30 4.26 12.43 -5.49
C GLY A 30 4.14 10.94 -5.86
N THR A 31 3.91 10.65 -7.14
CA THR A 31 3.59 9.31 -7.68
C THR A 31 4.78 8.38 -7.83
N THR A 32 5.98 8.83 -7.48
CA THR A 32 7.20 8.03 -7.57
C THR A 32 8.04 8.11 -6.30
N LEU A 33 8.83 7.07 -6.06
CA LEU A 33 9.85 7.00 -5.03
C LEU A 33 11.13 6.44 -5.65
N GLY A 34 12.22 7.22 -5.63
CA GLY A 34 13.48 6.79 -6.26
C GLY A 34 13.36 6.58 -7.79
N GLY A 35 12.47 7.33 -8.46
CA GLY A 35 12.22 7.22 -9.90
C GLY A 35 11.29 6.07 -10.31
N ARG A 36 10.78 5.30 -9.35
CA ARG A 36 9.86 4.17 -9.59
C ARG A 36 8.45 4.49 -9.13
N PRO A 37 7.41 3.99 -9.81
CA PRO A 37 6.02 4.28 -9.48
C PRO A 37 5.61 3.73 -8.11
N VAL A 38 4.72 4.45 -7.43
CA VAL A 38 4.10 4.01 -6.16
C VAL A 38 2.58 4.11 -6.23
N VAL A 39 1.93 3.31 -5.39
CA VAL A 39 0.49 3.32 -5.12
C VAL A 39 0.24 3.72 -3.68
N ILE A 40 -0.93 4.29 -3.39
CA ILE A 40 -1.36 4.57 -2.02
C ILE A 40 -2.31 3.45 -1.58
N VAL A 41 -1.96 2.77 -0.49
CA VAL A 41 -2.80 1.74 0.13
C VAL A 41 -3.44 2.30 1.39
N THR A 42 -4.77 2.26 1.44
CA THR A 42 -5.57 2.59 2.61
C THR A 42 -6.01 1.29 3.31
N SER A 43 -5.76 1.19 4.61
CA SER A 43 -6.09 0.03 5.46
C SER A 43 -6.73 0.48 6.77
N VAL A 44 -7.43 -0.43 7.44
CA VAL A 44 -7.98 -0.19 8.79
C VAL A 44 -6.94 -0.56 9.84
N GLY A 45 -6.57 0.39 10.71
CA GLY A 45 -5.58 0.18 11.77
C GLY A 45 -6.00 -0.94 12.73
N ALA A 46 -5.20 -2.01 12.84
CA ALA A 46 -5.57 -3.21 13.56
C ALA A 46 -5.92 -2.96 15.04
N LYS A 47 -5.28 -1.98 15.68
CA LYS A 47 -5.54 -1.58 17.06
C LYS A 47 -6.47 -0.38 17.18
N SER A 48 -6.32 0.61 16.30
CA SER A 48 -7.00 1.90 16.44
C SER A 48 -8.35 1.99 15.73
N GLY A 49 -8.65 1.10 14.76
CA GLY A 49 -9.83 1.19 13.90
C GLY A 49 -9.81 2.35 12.89
N LYS A 50 -8.89 3.31 13.05
CA LYS A 50 -8.68 4.44 12.13
C LYS A 50 -8.08 4.02 10.80
N LEU A 51 -8.40 4.77 9.75
CA LEU A 51 -7.79 4.59 8.43
C LEU A 51 -6.31 4.96 8.47
N ARG A 52 -5.48 4.13 7.82
CA ARG A 52 -4.04 4.30 7.69
C ARG A 52 -3.69 4.23 6.22
N LYS A 53 -2.84 5.16 5.77
CA LYS A 53 -2.39 5.24 4.38
C LYS A 53 -0.88 5.08 4.29
N ILE A 54 -0.42 4.37 3.27
CA ILE A 54 0.99 4.18 3.00
C ILE A 54 1.27 4.15 1.50
N ALA A 55 2.37 4.78 1.09
CA ALA A 55 2.91 4.65 -0.26
C ALA A 55 3.74 3.36 -0.36
N LEU A 56 3.44 2.50 -1.33
CA LEU A 56 4.17 1.27 -1.62
C LEU A 56 4.58 1.23 -3.09
N MET A 57 5.66 0.53 -3.41
CA MET A 57 6.09 0.32 -4.79
C MET A 57 4.97 -0.31 -5.61
N ARG A 58 4.72 0.21 -6.81
CA ARG A 58 3.68 -0.31 -7.71
C ARG A 58 4.18 -1.63 -8.33
N VAL A 59 3.61 -2.74 -7.90
CA VAL A 59 3.79 -4.06 -8.53
C VAL A 59 2.43 -4.52 -8.99
N GLU A 60 2.18 -4.46 -10.29
CA GLU A 60 0.87 -4.73 -10.88
C GLU A 60 0.99 -5.72 -12.03
N HIS A 61 -0.02 -6.58 -12.17
CA HIS A 61 -0.16 -7.48 -13.30
C HIS A 61 -1.64 -7.84 -13.51
N GLU A 62 -2.17 -7.54 -14.69
CA GLU A 62 -3.55 -7.87 -15.09
C GLU A 62 -4.62 -7.34 -14.12
N GLY A 63 -4.38 -6.16 -13.52
CA GLY A 63 -5.29 -5.54 -12.55
C GLY A 63 -5.17 -6.10 -11.13
N GLU A 64 -4.27 -7.04 -10.88
CA GLU A 64 -3.89 -7.47 -9.54
C GLU A 64 -2.61 -6.78 -9.08
N TYR A 65 -2.48 -6.57 -7.77
CA TYR A 65 -1.34 -5.87 -7.17
C TYR A 65 -0.66 -6.72 -6.11
N ALA A 66 0.67 -6.68 -6.06
CA ALA A 66 1.45 -7.26 -4.97
C ALA A 66 1.93 -6.19 -3.99
N LEU A 67 1.61 -6.37 -2.71
CA LEU A 67 2.07 -5.51 -1.62
C LEU A 67 3.24 -6.19 -0.89
N VAL A 68 4.45 -5.64 -1.04
CA VAL A 68 5.65 -6.21 -0.41
C VAL A 68 5.88 -5.59 0.96
N ALA A 69 5.69 -6.39 2.02
CA ALA A 69 5.90 -6.00 3.41
C ALA A 69 7.40 -5.94 3.81
N SER A 70 8.16 -5.10 3.11
CA SER A 70 9.60 -4.88 3.37
C SER A 70 9.85 -3.57 4.10
N MET A 71 10.75 -3.61 5.08
CA MET A 71 11.25 -2.44 5.81
C MET A 71 12.79 -2.43 5.77
N GLY A 72 13.36 -2.35 4.57
CA GLY A 72 14.81 -2.28 4.37
C GLY A 72 15.57 -3.52 4.86
N GLY A 73 14.94 -4.71 4.79
CA GLY A 73 15.53 -5.96 5.26
C GLY A 73 15.45 -6.18 6.78
N ALA A 74 14.73 -5.32 7.53
CA ALA A 74 14.49 -5.56 8.94
C ALA A 74 13.76 -6.91 9.17
N PRO A 75 14.08 -7.65 10.25
CA PRO A 75 13.46 -8.95 10.54
C PRO A 75 12.00 -8.83 11.01
N LYS A 76 11.48 -7.60 11.14
CA LYS A 76 10.13 -7.32 11.64
C LYS A 76 9.26 -6.83 10.50
N HIS A 77 8.02 -7.29 10.47
CA HIS A 77 7.01 -6.76 9.56
C HIS A 77 6.66 -5.31 9.90
N PRO A 78 6.41 -4.46 8.89
CA PRO A 78 5.91 -3.11 9.10
C PRO A 78 4.50 -3.15 9.69
N VAL A 79 4.10 -2.12 10.43
CA VAL A 79 2.82 -2.10 11.17
C VAL A 79 1.61 -2.34 10.27
N TRP A 80 1.63 -1.81 9.03
CA TRP A 80 0.54 -1.98 8.07
C TRP A 80 0.29 -3.44 7.68
N TYR A 81 1.31 -4.31 7.74
CA TYR A 81 1.13 -5.74 7.48
C TYR A 81 0.08 -6.34 8.44
N PHE A 82 0.15 -5.99 9.73
CA PHE A 82 -0.79 -6.48 10.73
C PHE A 82 -2.20 -5.88 10.56
N ASN A 83 -2.33 -4.74 9.90
CA ASN A 83 -3.64 -4.21 9.50
C ASN A 83 -4.28 -5.14 8.48
N LEU A 84 -3.55 -5.48 7.41
CA LEU A 84 -4.07 -6.32 6.32
C LEU A 84 -4.38 -7.75 6.75
N VAL A 85 -3.60 -8.29 7.68
CA VAL A 85 -3.88 -9.62 8.25
C VAL A 85 -5.17 -9.63 9.07
N LYS A 86 -5.52 -8.50 9.72
CA LYS A 86 -6.72 -8.41 10.55
C LYS A 86 -7.96 -8.03 9.74
N GLU A 87 -7.81 -7.11 8.79
CA GLU A 87 -8.84 -6.60 7.90
C GLU A 87 -8.28 -6.61 6.47
N PRO A 88 -8.61 -7.63 5.66
CA PRO A 88 -8.07 -7.79 4.31
C PRO A 88 -8.65 -6.81 3.29
N HIS A 89 -9.78 -6.17 3.59
CA HIS A 89 -10.38 -5.19 2.69
C HIS A 89 -9.59 -3.87 2.70
N ILE A 90 -9.10 -3.47 1.52
CA ILE A 90 -8.32 -2.23 1.32
C ILE A 90 -8.89 -1.38 0.20
N GLU A 91 -8.58 -0.09 0.23
CA GLU A 91 -8.64 0.76 -0.96
C GLU A 91 -7.21 0.98 -1.47
N LEU A 92 -7.00 0.86 -2.78
CA LEU A 92 -5.74 1.16 -3.45
C LEU A 92 -5.95 2.27 -4.47
N GLN A 93 -5.09 3.28 -4.42
CA GLN A 93 -5.01 4.34 -5.42
C GLN A 93 -3.77 4.17 -6.29
N ASP A 94 -3.97 4.08 -7.60
CA ASP A 94 -2.94 4.04 -8.63
C ASP A 94 -3.14 5.21 -9.59
N GLY A 95 -2.35 6.26 -9.39
CA GLY A 95 -2.55 7.57 -10.02
C GLY A 95 -3.96 8.10 -9.74
N PRO A 96 -4.73 8.49 -10.77
CA PRO A 96 -6.09 9.00 -10.58
C PRO A 96 -7.12 7.89 -10.28
N GLU A 97 -6.77 6.62 -10.45
CA GLU A 97 -7.69 5.51 -10.28
C GLU A 97 -7.70 5.00 -8.84
N ARG A 98 -8.89 4.65 -8.34
CA ARG A 98 -9.10 4.08 -7.01
C ARG A 98 -10.02 2.87 -7.12
N ALA A 99 -9.66 1.80 -6.44
CA ALA A 99 -10.49 0.61 -6.35
C ALA A 99 -10.35 -0.08 -4.99
N ASP A 100 -11.41 -0.78 -4.59
CA ASP A 100 -11.43 -1.68 -3.44
C ASP A 100 -10.79 -3.03 -3.84
N TYR A 101 -9.98 -3.61 -2.96
CA TYR A 101 -9.36 -4.92 -3.13
C TYR A 101 -9.47 -5.77 -1.86
N GLU A 102 -9.41 -7.09 -2.03
CA GLU A 102 -9.26 -8.05 -0.95
C GLU A 102 -7.83 -8.59 -0.93
N VAL A 103 -7.19 -8.53 0.24
CA VAL A 103 -5.80 -8.95 0.41
C VAL A 103 -5.72 -10.38 0.91
N ARG A 104 -4.81 -11.16 0.34
CA ARG A 104 -4.39 -12.45 0.89
C ARG A 104 -2.87 -12.59 0.87
N ILE A 105 -2.37 -13.42 1.77
CA ILE A 105 -0.95 -13.80 1.78
C ILE A 105 -0.76 -14.89 0.72
N VAL A 106 0.22 -14.69 -0.16
CA VAL A 106 0.63 -15.65 -1.18
C VAL A 106 1.86 -16.43 -0.72
N GLU A 107 1.91 -17.72 -1.05
CA GLU A 107 2.99 -18.64 -0.70
C GLU A 107 3.39 -19.49 -1.92
N GLY A 108 4.46 -20.27 -1.79
CA GLY A 108 4.90 -21.21 -2.83
C GLY A 108 5.21 -20.57 -4.18
N GLU A 109 4.73 -21.20 -5.25
CA GLU A 109 4.98 -20.79 -6.63
C GLU A 109 4.38 -19.42 -6.97
N GLU A 110 3.16 -19.14 -6.48
CA GLU A 110 2.50 -17.86 -6.69
C GLU A 110 3.33 -16.71 -6.10
N LYS A 111 3.85 -16.89 -4.88
CA LYS A 111 4.76 -15.92 -4.27
C LYS A 111 6.01 -15.72 -5.12
N ALA A 112 6.59 -16.78 -5.68
CA ALA A 112 7.78 -16.68 -6.52
C ALA A 112 7.51 -15.83 -7.76
N GLN A 113 6.39 -16.06 -8.45
CA GLN A 113 5.99 -15.28 -9.62
C GLN A 113 5.79 -13.79 -9.29
N TRP A 114 5.07 -13.48 -8.21
CA TRP A 114 4.91 -12.10 -7.75
C TRP A 114 6.20 -11.46 -7.26
N TRP A 115 7.11 -12.24 -6.70
CA TRP A 115 8.42 -11.76 -6.26
C TRP A 115 9.30 -11.34 -7.44
N GLU A 116 9.31 -12.10 -8.53
CA GLU A 116 10.02 -11.72 -9.76
C GLU A 116 9.52 -10.37 -10.29
N ARG A 117 8.20 -10.17 -10.33
CA ARG A 117 7.59 -8.89 -10.71
C ARG A 117 7.99 -7.76 -9.77
N ALA A 118 8.00 -8.02 -8.46
CA ALA A 118 8.38 -7.02 -7.46
C ALA A 118 9.84 -6.59 -7.55
N VAL A 119 10.74 -7.48 -7.95
CA VAL A 119 12.16 -7.14 -8.17
C VAL A 119 12.35 -6.35 -9.48
N ALA A 120 11.54 -6.62 -10.50
CA ALA A 120 11.59 -5.94 -11.78
C ALA A 120 11.01 -4.51 -11.77
N ALA A 121 10.10 -4.21 -10.84
CA ALA A 121 9.46 -2.90 -10.66
C ALA A 121 10.37 -1.83 -10.03
#